data_AF-A0A9D6I437-F1
#
_entry.id   AF-A0A9D6I437-F1
#
_cell.length_a   1.000
_cell.length_b   1.000
_cell.length_c   1.000
_cell.angle_alpha   90.00
_cell.angle_beta   90.00
_cell.angle_gamma   90.00
#
_symmetry.space_group_name_H-M   'P 1'
#
loop_
_entity.id
_entity.type
_entity.pdbx_description
1 polymer ?
#
loop_
_entity_poly.entity_id
_entity_poly.type
_entity_poly.pdbx_seq_one_letter_code
_entity_poly.pdbx_strand_id
1 'polypeptide(L)'
;MPILPKILIAFAGVPGTSKSPIAHYLSIKLGIPVFSNDVIRTEVKEDLGNFDFEEYCERRDKRIHEAVERGLSIIYDASADREWVDRKAVAEKFGYRYFIISIDLSRNFILKLYEAKGYADLIPEIEKCFDDHEKFLAQFSADVGIHIADKDFPNRLEIALKAVTKWLRSID
;
A
#
# COMPACT_ATOMS: atom_id res chain seq x y z
N MET A 1 -16.74 -2.28 -25.02
CA MET A 1 -16.73 -2.12 -23.55
C MET A 1 -16.08 -0.78 -23.25
N PRO A 2 -16.63 0.07 -22.36
CA PRO A 2 -15.92 1.25 -21.92
C PRO A 2 -14.58 0.82 -21.32
N ILE A 3 -13.51 1.50 -21.72
CA ILE A 3 -12.17 1.27 -21.15
C ILE A 3 -12.24 1.87 -19.74
N LEU A 4 -12.35 1.01 -18.72
CA LEU A 4 -12.24 1.45 -17.33
C LEU A 4 -10.89 2.16 -17.14
N PRO A 5 -10.85 3.28 -16.41
CA PRO A 5 -9.59 3.97 -16.15
C PRO A 5 -8.61 3.03 -15.43
N LYS A 6 -7.34 3.05 -15.85
CA LYS A 6 -6.25 2.30 -15.20
C LYS A 6 -5.95 2.93 -13.86
N ILE A 7 -6.26 2.23 -12.77
CA ILE A 7 -6.20 2.78 -11.42
C ILE A 7 -5.13 2.06 -10.59
N LEU A 8 -4.34 2.83 -9.85
CA LEU A 8 -3.41 2.36 -8.83
C LEU A 8 -3.78 2.96 -7.47
N ILE A 9 -4.27 2.15 -6.54
CA ILE A 9 -4.44 2.57 -5.15
C ILE A 9 -3.21 2.10 -4.38
N ALA A 10 -2.43 3.03 -3.83
CA ALA A 10 -1.20 2.73 -3.09
C ALA A 10 -1.33 3.14 -1.63
N PHE A 11 -0.46 2.61 -0.78
CA PHE A 11 -0.43 2.94 0.64
C PHE A 11 0.92 3.51 1.05
N ALA A 12 0.91 4.50 1.92
CA ALA A 12 2.08 5.00 2.64
C ALA A 12 1.89 4.75 4.14
N GLY A 13 2.99 4.48 4.85
CA GLY A 13 2.96 4.27 6.30
C GLY A 13 3.73 3.03 6.75
N VAL A 14 4.11 3.08 8.03
CA VAL A 14 4.90 2.07 8.74
C VAL A 14 4.28 0.66 8.63
N PRO A 15 5.06 -0.43 8.50
CA PRO A 15 4.52 -1.79 8.57
C PRO A 15 3.60 -2.00 9.78
N GLY A 16 2.57 -2.84 9.65
CA GLY A 16 1.65 -3.11 10.75
C GLY A 16 0.56 -2.05 10.99
N THR A 17 0.51 -0.94 10.24
CA THR A 17 -0.49 0.14 10.40
C THR A 17 -1.85 -0.10 9.71
N SER A 18 -2.25 -1.34 9.49
CA SER A 18 -3.57 -1.69 8.93
C SER A 18 -3.79 -1.37 7.43
N LYS A 19 -2.72 -1.31 6.62
CA LYS A 19 -2.80 -1.25 5.15
C LYS A 19 -3.61 -2.41 4.56
N SER A 20 -3.24 -3.65 4.85
CA SER A 20 -3.92 -4.83 4.28
C SER A 20 -5.41 -4.90 4.63
N PRO A 21 -5.87 -4.63 5.88
CA PRO A 21 -7.30 -4.48 6.16
C PRO A 21 -8.00 -3.42 5.30
N ILE A 22 -7.38 -2.26 5.05
CA ILE A 22 -7.96 -1.25 4.15
C ILE A 22 -7.98 -1.78 2.71
N ALA A 23 -6.88 -2.39 2.24
CA ALA A 23 -6.76 -2.93 0.89
C ALA A 23 -7.85 -3.96 0.58
N HIS A 24 -8.03 -4.95 1.45
CA HIS A 24 -9.06 -5.98 1.29
C HIS A 24 -10.48 -5.42 1.43
N TYR A 25 -10.69 -4.45 2.33
CA TYR A 25 -11.99 -3.78 2.44
C TYR A 25 -12.36 -3.05 1.15
N LEU A 26 -11.44 -2.26 0.60
CA LEU A 26 -11.61 -1.57 -0.67
C LEU A 26 -11.82 -2.56 -1.82
N SER A 27 -11.06 -3.66 -1.85
CA SER A 27 -11.16 -4.68 -2.89
C SER A 27 -12.57 -5.27 -2.98
N ILE A 28 -13.15 -5.66 -1.84
CA ILE A 28 -14.51 -6.19 -1.76
C ILE A 28 -15.54 -5.16 -2.22
N LYS A 29 -15.35 -3.89 -1.84
CA LYS A 29 -16.34 -2.83 -2.10
C LYS A 29 -16.29 -2.26 -3.52
N LEU A 30 -15.11 -2.27 -4.15
CA LEU A 30 -14.86 -1.63 -5.44
C LEU A 30 -14.61 -2.64 -6.57
N GLY A 31 -14.42 -3.92 -6.26
CA GLY A 31 -14.10 -4.95 -7.25
C GLY A 31 -12.69 -4.83 -7.84
N ILE A 32 -11.79 -4.11 -7.17
CA ILE A 32 -10.40 -3.91 -7.61
C ILE A 32 -9.53 -4.98 -6.93
N PRO A 33 -8.73 -5.77 -7.68
CA PRO A 33 -7.87 -6.79 -7.10
C PRO A 33 -6.74 -6.21 -6.24
N VAL A 34 -6.34 -6.95 -5.21
CA VAL A 34 -5.19 -6.62 -4.36
C VAL A 34 -3.93 -7.30 -4.91
N PHE A 35 -2.89 -6.52 -5.14
CA PHE A 35 -1.52 -7.01 -5.33
C PHE A 35 -0.77 -6.90 -4.00
N SER A 36 -0.52 -8.02 -3.34
CA SER A 36 0.11 -8.04 -2.01
C SER A 36 1.53 -8.58 -2.05
N ASN A 37 2.49 -7.79 -1.59
CA ASN A 37 3.88 -8.25 -1.48
C ASN A 37 4.04 -9.32 -0.40
N ASP A 38 3.20 -9.31 0.64
CA ASP A 38 3.27 -10.31 1.72
C ASP A 38 2.86 -11.70 1.24
N VAL A 39 1.90 -11.78 0.31
CA VAL A 39 1.53 -13.04 -0.35
C VAL A 39 2.72 -13.59 -1.14
N ILE A 40 3.42 -12.74 -1.90
CA ILE A 40 4.60 -13.16 -2.68
C ILE A 40 5.76 -13.58 -1.76
N ARG A 41 6.00 -12.86 -0.65
CA ARG A 41 7.00 -13.26 0.35
C ARG A 41 6.68 -14.60 0.99
N THR A 42 5.40 -14.85 1.26
CA THR A 42 4.93 -16.10 1.85
C THR A 42 5.14 -17.25 0.87
N GLU A 43 4.72 -17.07 -0.38
CA GLU A 43 4.93 -18.04 -1.45
C GLU A 43 6.40 -18.41 -1.63
N VAL A 44 7.31 -17.42 -1.70
CA VAL A 44 8.75 -17.69 -1.83
C VAL A 44 9.29 -18.50 -0.63
N LYS A 45 8.87 -18.16 0.59
CA LYS A 45 9.27 -18.90 1.80
C LYS A 45 8.74 -20.33 1.80
N GLU A 46 7.50 -20.53 1.37
CA GLU A 46 6.87 -21.84 1.28
C GLU A 46 7.54 -22.73 0.23
N ASP A 47 7.86 -22.16 -0.93
CA ASP A 47 8.48 -22.89 -2.04
C ASP A 47 9.95 -23.24 -1.78
N LEU A 48 10.72 -22.33 -1.19
CA LEU A 48 12.17 -22.51 -0.98
C LEU A 48 12.53 -23.02 0.41
N GLY A 49 11.61 -22.94 1.37
CA GLY A 49 11.86 -23.26 2.78
C GLY A 49 12.64 -22.17 3.54
N ASN A 50 13.02 -21.09 2.87
CA ASN A 50 13.68 -19.91 3.43
C ASN A 50 13.28 -18.66 2.65
N PHE A 51 13.53 -17.48 3.20
CA PHE A 51 13.31 -16.24 2.46
C PHE A 51 14.50 -15.95 1.53
N ASP A 52 14.25 -16.02 0.23
CA ASP A 52 15.16 -15.54 -0.81
C ASP A 52 14.69 -14.16 -1.31
N PHE A 53 15.53 -13.15 -1.16
CA PHE A 53 15.19 -11.78 -1.54
C PHE A 53 15.24 -11.56 -3.06
N GLU A 54 16.13 -12.26 -3.76
CA GLU A 54 16.29 -12.13 -5.22
C GLU A 54 15.07 -12.77 -5.91
N GLU A 55 14.71 -13.99 -5.53
CA GLU A 55 13.52 -14.69 -6.04
C GLU A 55 12.23 -13.88 -5.75
N TYR A 56 12.12 -13.31 -4.56
CA TYR A 56 11.01 -12.42 -4.21
C TYR A 56 10.93 -11.21 -5.15
N CYS A 57 12.05 -10.54 -5.42
CA CYS A 57 12.10 -9.40 -6.32
C CYS A 57 11.70 -9.81 -7.74
N GLU A 58 12.25 -10.91 -8.26
CA GLU A 58 11.94 -11.42 -9.59
C GLU A 58 10.44 -11.73 -9.75
N ARG A 59 9.84 -12.47 -8.81
CA ARG A 59 8.41 -12.82 -8.86
C ARG A 59 7.52 -11.59 -8.72
N ARG A 60 7.85 -10.67 -7.82
CA ARG A 60 7.12 -9.42 -7.63
C ARG A 60 7.14 -8.59 -8.90
N ASP A 61 8.32 -8.36 -9.46
CA ASP A 61 8.54 -7.46 -10.59
C ASP A 61 7.92 -8.03 -11.87
N LYS A 62 8.03 -9.35 -12.08
CA LYS A 62 7.34 -10.03 -13.17
C LYS A 62 5.83 -9.85 -13.09
N ARG A 63 5.21 -10.14 -11.94
CA ARG A 63 3.75 -10.10 -11.80
C ARG A 63 3.17 -8.68 -11.86
N ILE A 64 3.86 -7.70 -11.27
CA ILE A 64 3.41 -6.31 -11.37
C ILE A 64 3.54 -5.80 -12.80
N HIS A 65 4.60 -6.20 -13.52
CA HIS A 65 4.77 -5.87 -14.92
C HIS A 65 3.63 -6.44 -15.78
N GLU A 66 3.33 -7.74 -15.64
CA GLU A 66 2.21 -8.39 -16.33
C GLU A 66 0.86 -7.71 -16.03
N ALA A 67 0.60 -7.33 -14.77
CA ALA A 67 -0.62 -6.63 -14.39
C ALA A 67 -0.71 -5.24 -15.05
N VAL A 68 0.41 -4.51 -15.05
CA VAL A 68 0.51 -3.15 -15.61
C VAL A 68 0.37 -3.17 -17.13
N GLU A 69 1.03 -4.10 -17.83
CA GLU A 69 0.93 -4.29 -19.28
C GLU A 69 -0.49 -4.64 -19.73
N ARG A 70 -1.18 -5.47 -18.95
CA ARG A 70 -2.59 -5.82 -19.20
C ARG A 70 -3.57 -4.69 -18.86
N GLY A 71 -3.11 -3.59 -18.28
CA GLY A 71 -3.94 -2.46 -17.90
C GLY A 71 -4.89 -2.75 -16.74
N LEU A 72 -4.53 -3.67 -15.85
CA LEU A 72 -5.36 -4.03 -14.70
C LEU A 72 -5.32 -2.93 -13.64
N SER A 73 -6.49 -2.46 -13.23
CA SER A 73 -6.59 -1.64 -12.01
C SER A 73 -6.24 -2.48 -10.79
N ILE A 74 -5.41 -1.94 -9.89
CA ILE A 74 -4.87 -2.67 -8.74
C ILE A 74 -4.88 -1.82 -7.46
N ILE A 75 -5.07 -2.51 -6.33
CA ILE A 75 -4.74 -2.02 -5.00
C ILE A 75 -3.39 -2.62 -4.63
N TYR A 76 -2.36 -1.80 -4.51
CA TYR A 76 -1.01 -2.24 -4.19
C TYR A 76 -0.81 -2.28 -2.67
N ASP A 77 -1.01 -3.47 -2.08
CA ASP A 77 -0.85 -3.72 -0.65
C ASP A 77 0.63 -3.92 -0.28
N ALA A 78 1.35 -2.80 -0.30
CA ALA A 78 2.65 -2.63 0.31
C ALA A 78 2.90 -1.13 0.55
N SER A 79 3.82 -0.82 1.46
CA SER A 79 4.25 0.57 1.64
C SER A 79 4.93 1.09 0.36
N ALA A 80 4.56 2.31 -0.03
CA ALA A 80 5.18 3.10 -1.07
C ALA A 80 6.33 3.97 -0.55
N ASP A 81 6.53 4.08 0.77
CA ASP A 81 7.42 5.07 1.40
C ASP A 81 8.84 5.10 0.78
N ARG A 82 9.38 3.93 0.43
CA ARG A 82 10.75 3.78 -0.12
C ARG A 82 10.85 3.74 -1.64
N GLU A 83 9.77 3.32 -2.32
CA GLU A 83 9.80 2.97 -3.75
C GLU A 83 8.85 3.87 -4.57
N TRP A 84 8.31 4.94 -3.99
CA TRP A 84 7.30 5.76 -4.65
C TRP A 84 7.81 6.44 -5.92
N VAL A 85 9.06 6.91 -5.95
CA VAL A 85 9.66 7.54 -7.14
C VAL A 85 9.57 6.62 -8.35
N ASP A 86 10.07 5.39 -8.21
CA ASP A 86 10.11 4.42 -9.31
C ASP A 86 8.69 3.98 -9.69
N ARG A 87 7.83 3.75 -8.70
CA ARG A 87 6.44 3.34 -8.94
C ARG A 87 5.60 4.42 -9.61
N LYS A 88 5.79 5.69 -9.24
CA LYS A 88 5.14 6.83 -9.88
C LYS A 88 5.56 6.93 -11.34
N ALA A 89 6.85 6.81 -11.64
CA ALA A 89 7.34 6.81 -13.01
C ALA A 89 6.73 5.67 -13.86
N VAL A 90 6.60 4.46 -13.29
CA VAL A 90 5.91 3.34 -13.96
C VAL A 90 4.43 3.63 -14.15
N ALA A 91 3.73 4.10 -13.12
CA ALA A 91 2.31 4.44 -13.22
C ALA A 91 2.05 5.48 -14.32
N GLU A 92 2.81 6.57 -14.34
CA GLU A 92 2.72 7.62 -15.35
C GLU A 92 3.02 7.09 -16.76
N LYS A 93 4.09 6.28 -16.91
CA LYS A 93 4.48 5.66 -18.19
C LYS A 93 3.34 4.82 -18.80
N PHE A 94 2.60 4.09 -17.98
CA PHE A 94 1.51 3.22 -18.45
C PHE A 94 0.13 3.88 -18.44
N GLY A 95 0.06 5.18 -18.10
CA GLY A 95 -1.16 5.98 -18.10
C GLY A 95 -2.09 5.70 -16.92
N TYR A 96 -1.55 5.22 -15.80
CA TYR A 96 -2.33 4.99 -14.58
C TYR A 96 -2.66 6.31 -13.88
N ARG A 97 -3.88 6.39 -13.37
CA ARG A 97 -4.26 7.34 -12.32
C ARG A 97 -3.98 6.69 -10.98
N TYR A 98 -3.37 7.41 -10.06
CA TYR A 98 -3.02 6.88 -8.75
C TYR A 98 -3.71 7.64 -7.61
N PHE A 99 -3.94 6.93 -6.51
CA PHE A 99 -4.44 7.48 -5.26
C PHE A 99 -3.67 6.87 -4.10
N ILE A 100 -3.01 7.71 -3.29
CA ILE A 100 -2.24 7.25 -2.13
C ILE A 100 -3.07 7.45 -0.87
N ILE A 101 -3.20 6.38 -0.09
CA ILE A 101 -3.76 6.39 1.27
C ILE A 101 -2.58 6.37 2.24
N SER A 102 -2.33 7.49 2.91
CA SER A 102 -1.27 7.61 3.90
C SER A 102 -1.81 7.32 5.30
N ILE A 103 -1.09 6.49 6.05
CA ILE A 103 -1.44 6.10 7.42
C ILE A 103 -0.44 6.73 8.40
N ASP A 104 -0.80 7.92 8.86
CA ASP A 104 0.07 8.86 9.58
C ASP A 104 -0.20 8.75 11.09
N LEU A 105 0.04 7.56 11.63
CA LEU A 105 -0.20 7.30 13.04
C LEU A 105 0.97 7.77 13.89
N SER A 106 0.67 8.26 15.08
CA SER A 106 1.73 8.61 16.03
C SER A 106 2.53 7.38 16.42
N ARG A 107 3.82 7.57 16.71
CA ARG A 107 4.70 6.50 17.19
C ARG A 107 4.10 5.74 18.36
N ASN A 108 3.54 6.46 19.34
CA ASN A 108 2.87 5.87 20.50
C ASN A 108 1.68 4.98 20.11
N PHE A 109 0.90 5.39 19.12
CA PHE A 109 -0.22 4.59 18.64
C PHE A 109 0.27 3.32 17.92
N ILE A 110 1.32 3.44 17.10
CA ILE A 110 1.92 2.30 16.40
C ILE A 110 2.49 1.28 17.40
N LEU A 111 3.20 1.73 18.43
CA LEU A 111 3.73 0.84 19.47
C LEU A 111 2.60 0.07 20.18
N LYS A 112 1.49 0.75 20.53
CA LYS A 112 0.29 0.08 21.08
C LYS A 112 -0.30 -0.96 20.14
N LEU A 113 -0.31 -0.70 18.83
CA LEU A 113 -0.77 -1.68 17.83
C LEU A 113 0.16 -2.90 17.78
N TYR A 114 1.46 -2.71 17.93
CA TYR A 114 2.44 -3.81 17.93
C TYR A 114 2.29 -4.66 19.18
N GLU A 115 2.16 -4.03 20.35
CA GLU A 115 1.87 -4.73 21.61
C GLU A 115 0.58 -5.56 21.51
N ALA A 116 -0.51 -4.97 21.01
CA ALA A 116 -1.78 -5.65 20.86
C ALA A 116 -1.74 -6.84 19.87
N LYS A 117 -0.77 -6.86 18.94
CA LYS A 117 -0.56 -7.94 17.97
C LYS A 117 0.45 -8.99 18.46
N GLY A 118 1.09 -8.77 19.61
CA GLY A 118 2.18 -9.62 20.08
C GLY A 118 3.48 -9.44 19.28
N TYR A 119 3.68 -8.28 18.65
CA TYR A 119 4.84 -7.95 17.82
C TYR A 119 5.87 -7.07 18.56
N ALA A 120 5.87 -7.11 19.90
CA ALA A 120 6.76 -6.26 20.70
C ALA A 120 8.25 -6.47 20.36
N ASP A 121 8.64 -7.70 20.05
CA ASP A 121 10.03 -8.03 19.69
C ASP A 121 10.48 -7.42 18.35
N LEU A 122 9.53 -7.02 17.49
CA LEU A 122 9.80 -6.39 16.19
C LEU A 122 9.89 -4.86 16.26
N ILE A 123 9.72 -4.26 17.46
CA ILE A 123 9.82 -2.80 17.65
C ILE A 123 11.17 -2.22 17.16
N PRO A 124 12.33 -2.84 17.45
CA PRO A 124 13.61 -2.32 16.97
C PRO A 124 13.71 -2.29 15.43
N GLU A 125 13.04 -3.21 14.75
CA GLU A 125 13.08 -3.34 13.28
C GLU A 125 12.23 -2.28 12.56
N ILE A 126 11.27 -1.68 13.26
CA ILE A 126 10.35 -0.67 12.67
C ILE A 126 10.83 0.76 12.88
N GLU A 127 11.87 1.00 13.67
CA GLU A 127 12.42 2.33 13.92
C GLU A 127 12.77 3.05 12.60
N LYS A 128 13.51 2.37 11.72
CA LYS A 128 13.84 2.87 10.38
C LYS A 128 12.59 3.17 9.53
N CYS A 129 11.50 2.45 9.75
CA CYS A 129 10.27 2.64 8.98
C CYS A 129 9.54 3.95 9.36
N PHE A 130 9.73 4.48 10.58
CA PHE A 130 9.24 5.81 10.92
C PHE A 130 9.98 6.87 10.10
N ASP A 131 11.32 6.81 10.07
CA ASP A 131 12.14 7.75 9.30
C ASP A 131 11.82 7.70 7.80
N ASP A 132 11.64 6.49 7.25
CA ASP A 132 11.26 6.31 5.85
C ASP A 132 9.92 6.99 5.53
N HIS A 133 8.94 6.87 6.43
CA HIS A 133 7.63 7.46 6.26
C HIS A 133 7.65 8.99 6.40
N GLU A 134 8.39 9.53 7.35
CA GLU A 134 8.58 10.98 7.49
C GLU A 134 9.24 11.59 6.24
N LYS A 135 10.27 10.92 5.70
CA LYS A 135 10.91 11.32 4.44
C LYS A 135 9.94 11.27 3.26
N PHE A 136 9.11 10.23 3.19
CA PHE A 136 8.07 10.13 2.17
C PHE A 136 7.10 11.32 2.25
N LEU A 137 6.58 11.62 3.44
CA LEU A 137 5.66 12.75 3.63
C LEU A 137 6.31 14.08 3.27
N ALA A 138 7.58 14.30 3.65
CA ALA A 138 8.30 15.52 3.31
C ALA A 138 8.43 15.74 1.79
N GLN A 139 8.54 14.66 1.01
CA GLN A 139 8.75 14.73 -0.44
C GLN A 139 7.45 14.64 -1.25
N PHE A 140 6.50 13.83 -0.81
CA PHE A 140 5.36 13.37 -1.61
C PHE A 140 4.00 13.61 -0.95
N SER A 141 3.90 14.39 0.13
CA SER A 141 2.61 14.73 0.74
C SER A 141 1.60 15.34 -0.24
N ALA A 142 2.07 16.08 -1.26
CA ALA A 142 1.21 16.61 -2.32
C ALA A 142 0.59 15.54 -3.24
N ASP A 143 1.21 14.35 -3.35
CA ASP A 143 0.66 13.20 -4.10
C ASP A 143 -0.36 12.41 -3.27
N VAL A 144 -0.50 12.68 -1.97
CA VAL A 144 -1.37 11.93 -1.07
C VAL A 144 -2.82 12.35 -1.22
N GLY A 145 -3.69 11.36 -1.46
CA GLY A 145 -5.12 11.58 -1.62
C GLY A 145 -5.87 11.68 -0.29
N ILE A 146 -5.40 10.97 0.74
CA ILE A 146 -5.92 11.08 2.11
C ILE A 146 -4.87 10.67 3.14
N HIS A 147 -4.91 11.37 4.29
CA HIS A 147 -4.13 11.06 5.48
C HIS A 147 -5.05 10.50 6.57
N ILE A 148 -4.67 9.37 7.17
CA ILE A 148 -5.40 8.72 8.26
C ILE A 148 -4.56 8.83 9.52
N ALA A 149 -5.00 9.67 10.47
CA ALA A 149 -4.33 9.87 11.75
C ALA A 149 -4.96 9.03 12.88
N ASP A 150 -4.39 9.09 14.08
CA ASP A 150 -4.85 8.34 15.27
C ASP A 150 -6.36 8.45 15.53
N LYS A 151 -6.91 9.67 15.42
CA LYS A 151 -8.33 9.95 15.63
C LYS A 151 -9.24 9.29 14.58
N ASP A 152 -8.71 9.05 13.39
CA ASP A 152 -9.43 8.52 12.24
C ASP A 152 -9.35 6.98 12.22
N PHE A 153 -8.37 6.40 12.92
CA PHE A 153 -8.06 4.97 12.88
C PHE A 153 -9.25 4.04 13.17
N PRO A 154 -10.15 4.32 14.14
CA PRO A 154 -11.33 3.47 14.36
C PRO A 154 -12.24 3.37 13.14
N ASN A 155 -12.34 4.44 12.34
CA ASN A 155 -13.20 4.53 11.15
C ASN A 155 -12.42 4.46 9.82
N ARG A 156 -11.14 4.10 9.87
CA ARG A 156 -10.21 4.14 8.72
C ARG A 156 -10.71 3.44 7.45
N LEU A 157 -11.47 2.34 7.61
CA LEU A 157 -12.01 1.58 6.48
C LEU A 157 -13.04 2.40 5.68
N GLU A 158 -14.01 2.99 6.38
CA GLU A 158 -15.04 3.84 5.79
C GLU A 158 -14.47 5.15 5.25
N ILE A 159 -13.51 5.72 5.98
CA ILE A 159 -12.81 6.95 5.56
C ILE A 159 -12.06 6.70 4.25
N ALA A 160 -11.29 5.61 4.16
CA ALA A 160 -10.60 5.21 2.93
C ALA A 160 -11.58 4.97 1.79
N LEU A 161 -12.66 4.21 2.02
CA LEU A 161 -13.67 3.92 1.00
C LEU A 161 -14.32 5.20 0.46
N LYS A 162 -14.73 6.11 1.35
CA LYS A 162 -15.35 7.38 0.97
C LYS A 162 -14.39 8.24 0.15
N ALA A 163 -13.12 8.32 0.55
CA ALA A 163 -12.12 9.11 -0.14
C ALA A 163 -11.81 8.55 -1.54
N VAL A 164 -11.56 7.24 -1.64
CA VAL A 164 -11.32 6.56 -2.92
C VAL A 164 -12.53 6.68 -3.83
N THR A 165 -13.74 6.45 -3.33
CA THR A 165 -14.98 6.57 -4.14
C THR A 165 -15.17 8.00 -4.66
N LYS A 166 -14.90 9.02 -3.83
CA LYS A 166 -14.95 10.42 -4.26
C LYS A 166 -13.93 10.71 -5.37
N TRP A 167 -12.72 10.17 -5.24
CA TRP A 167 -11.68 10.32 -6.25
C TRP A 167 -12.02 9.59 -7.55
N LEU A 168 -12.52 8.36 -7.50
CA LEU A 168 -12.95 7.60 -8.67
C LEU A 168 -13.98 8.39 -9.50
N ARG A 169 -14.97 8.99 -8.84
CA ARG A 169 -15.98 9.86 -9.49
C ARG A 169 -15.42 11.16 -10.09
N SER A 170 -14.19 11.54 -9.74
CA SER A 170 -13.53 12.74 -10.29
C SER A 170 -12.66 12.43 -11.49
N ILE A 171 -12.38 11.15 -11.75
CA ILE A 171 -11.56 10.68 -12.87
C ILE A 171 -12.38 9.90 -13.92
N ASP A 172 -13.62 9.52 -13.59
CA ASP A 172 -14.67 9.11 -14.53
C ASP A 172 -15.14 10.30 -15.38
#